data_AF-A0A931W4C2-F1
#
_entry.id   AF-A0A931W4C2-F1
#
_cell.length_a   1.000
_cell.length_b   1.000
_cell.length_c   1.000
_cell.angle_alpha   90.00
_cell.angle_beta   90.00
_cell.angle_gamma   90.00
#
_symmetry.space_group_name_H-M   'P 1'
#
loop_
_entity.id
_entity.type
_entity.pdbx_description
1 polymer ?
#
loop_
_entity_poly.entity_id
_entity_poly.type
_entity_poly.pdbx_seq_one_letter_code
_entity_poly.pdbx_strand_id
1 'polypeptide(L)'
;MATESYMSFTEHLEDLRWCLLKSLCALVIASTICYFFSELIFAFMVAPLRQTLRPGQSLIGTGITEAFFTEIKVALAAGLLFSCPFIFYQIWRFVAPGLSGGERKLVLP
;
A
#
# COMPACT_ATOMS: atom_id res chain seq x y z
N MET A 1 -14.01 -44.91 6.94
CA MET A 1 -13.81 -43.99 8.07
C MET A 1 -13.17 -42.75 7.48
N ALA A 2 -14.01 -41.87 6.92
CA ALA A 2 -13.63 -40.92 5.88
C ALA A 2 -13.63 -39.47 6.39
N THR A 3 -12.48 -38.83 6.31
CA THR A 3 -12.25 -37.52 5.65
C THR A 3 -13.32 -36.42 5.80
N GLU A 4 -13.75 -36.05 7.02
CA GLU A 4 -14.67 -34.93 7.25
C GLU A 4 -14.03 -33.64 7.81
N SER A 5 -12.70 -33.54 7.84
CA SER A 5 -12.00 -32.35 8.36
C SER A 5 -10.98 -31.75 7.39
N TYR A 6 -11.24 -31.86 6.07
CA TYR A 6 -10.39 -31.30 5.00
C TYR A 6 -11.08 -30.26 4.08
N MET A 7 -12.22 -29.69 4.45
CA MET A 7 -12.58 -28.31 4.02
C MET A 7 -11.80 -27.28 4.87
N SER A 8 -10.49 -27.50 5.02
CA SER A 8 -9.73 -27.28 6.26
C SER A 8 -8.40 -26.63 5.97
N PHE A 9 -8.23 -25.42 6.53
CA PHE A 9 -7.01 -24.59 6.56
C PHE A 9 -6.34 -24.25 5.22
N THR A 10 -6.10 -25.23 4.35
CA THR A 10 -5.53 -25.10 3.02
C THR A 10 -6.34 -24.16 2.11
N GLU A 11 -7.67 -24.26 2.08
CA GLU A 11 -8.54 -23.34 1.32
C GLU A 11 -8.48 -21.89 1.87
N HIS A 12 -8.46 -21.73 3.20
CA HIS A 12 -8.36 -20.41 3.82
C HIS A 12 -6.98 -19.76 3.60
N LEU A 13 -5.90 -20.55 3.62
CA LEU A 13 -4.55 -20.10 3.27
C LEU A 13 -4.42 -19.78 1.78
N GLU A 14 -5.16 -20.47 0.91
CA GLU A 14 -5.21 -20.18 -0.50
C GLU A 14 -5.87 -18.81 -0.79
N ASP A 15 -6.94 -18.48 -0.05
CA ASP A 15 -7.55 -17.15 -0.07
C ASP A 15 -6.59 -16.06 0.43
N LEU A 16 -5.82 -16.33 1.50
CA LEU A 16 -4.80 -15.40 2.00
C LEU A 16 -3.71 -15.16 0.94
N ARG A 17 -3.21 -16.22 0.30
CA ARG A 17 -2.19 -16.11 -0.76
C ARG A 17 -2.69 -15.25 -1.91
N TRP A 18 -3.91 -15.47 -2.37
CA TRP A 18 -4.49 -14.69 -3.46
C TRP A 18 -4.80 -13.24 -3.07
N CYS A 19 -5.23 -13.00 -1.83
CA CYS A 19 -5.39 -11.66 -1.27
C CYS A 19 -4.05 -10.91 -1.27
N LEU A 20 -2.99 -11.55 -0.77
CA LEU A 20 -1.66 -10.97 -0.67
C LEU A 20 -1.05 -10.70 -2.05
N LEU A 21 -1.19 -11.63 -3.01
CA LEU A 21 -0.74 -11.42 -4.39
C LEU A 21 -1.46 -10.25 -5.06
N LYS A 22 -2.78 -10.13 -4.90
CA LYS A 22 -3.56 -9.02 -5.50
C LYS A 22 -3.19 -7.67 -4.88
N SER A 23 -3.07 -7.60 -3.55
CA SER A 23 -2.63 -6.40 -2.84
C SER A 23 -1.21 -6.00 -3.23
N LEU A 24 -0.29 -6.98 -3.36
CA LEU A 24 1.08 -6.73 -3.80
C LEU A 24 1.12 -6.23 -5.25
N CYS A 25 0.38 -6.86 -6.17
CA CYS A 25 0.28 -6.40 -7.56
C CYS A 25 -0.29 -4.98 -7.62
N ALA A 26 -1.35 -4.67 -6.87
CA ALA A 26 -1.92 -3.33 -6.82
C ALA A 26 -0.93 -2.30 -6.26
N LEU A 27 -0.17 -2.65 -5.21
CA LEU A 27 0.89 -1.81 -4.66
C LEU A 27 2.00 -1.55 -5.67
N VAL A 28 2.45 -2.58 -6.40
CA VAL A 28 3.49 -2.44 -7.44
C VAL A 28 2.98 -1.54 -8.56
N ILE A 29 1.77 -1.76 -9.07
CA ILE A 29 1.17 -0.92 -10.12
C ILE A 29 1.05 0.53 -9.64
N ALA A 30 0.50 0.75 -8.45
CA ALA A 30 0.35 2.10 -7.88
C ALA A 30 1.70 2.78 -7.64
N SER A 31 2.71 2.04 -7.16
CA SER A 31 4.06 2.55 -6.94
C SER A 31 4.77 2.87 -8.25
N THR A 32 4.62 2.05 -9.30
CA THR A 32 5.14 2.34 -10.63
C THR A 32 4.50 3.60 -11.22
N ILE A 33 3.18 3.78 -11.07
CA ILE A 33 2.50 5.01 -11.50
C ILE A 33 3.01 6.22 -10.71
N CYS A 34 3.14 6.10 -9.38
CA CYS A 34 3.65 7.18 -8.54
C CYS A 34 5.12 7.51 -8.82
N TYR A 35 5.92 6.54 -9.27
CA TYR A 35 7.30 6.77 -9.68
C TYR A 35 7.39 7.71 -10.88
N PHE A 36 6.46 7.64 -11.85
CA PHE A 36 6.40 8.62 -12.94
C PHE A 36 6.05 10.05 -12.48
N PHE A 37 5.41 10.20 -11.33
CA PHE A 37 5.02 11.47 -10.73
C PHE A 37 5.85 11.83 -9.48
N SER A 38 6.98 11.14 -9.26
CA SER A 38 7.74 11.25 -8.01
C SER A 38 8.31 12.66 -7.79
N GLU A 39 8.74 13.33 -8.85
CA GLU A 39 9.20 14.73 -8.80
C GLU A 39 8.12 15.68 -8.27
N LEU A 40 6.86 15.49 -8.68
CA LEU A 40 5.72 16.31 -8.23
C LEU A 40 5.43 16.10 -6.74
N ILE A 41 5.46 14.83 -6.30
CA ILE A 41 5.22 14.45 -4.91
C ILE A 41 6.35 14.95 -4.01
N PHE A 42 7.60 14.83 -4.46
CA PHE A 42 8.78 15.34 -3.77
C PHE A 42 8.74 16.87 -3.68
N ALA A 43 8.39 17.57 -4.76
CA ALA A 43 8.22 19.02 -4.75
C ALA A 43 7.14 19.48 -3.75
N PHE A 44 6.03 18.74 -3.65
CA PHE A 44 4.99 18.99 -2.66
C PHE A 44 5.49 18.78 -1.21
N MET A 45 6.26 17.71 -0.94
CA MET A 45 6.87 17.49 0.39
C MET A 45 7.92 18.55 0.76
N VAL A 46 8.68 19.05 -0.21
CA VAL A 46 9.73 20.06 0.02
C VAL A 46 9.18 21.50 0.11
N ALA A 47 7.96 21.74 -0.37
CA ALA A 47 7.30 23.05 -0.27
C ALA A 47 7.23 23.64 1.16
N PRO A 48 6.76 22.92 2.20
CA PRO A 48 6.75 23.43 3.58
C PRO A 48 8.16 23.56 4.20
N LEU A 49 9.13 22.74 3.76
CA LEU A 49 10.52 22.84 4.19
C LEU A 49 11.16 24.14 3.70
N ARG A 50 10.86 24.58 2.47
CA ARG A 50 11.35 25.86 1.94
C ARG A 50 10.83 27.08 2.71
N GLN A 51 9.67 26.99 3.34
CA GLN A 51 9.08 28.10 4.11
C GLN A 51 9.70 28.27 5.51
N THR A 52 10.24 27.20 6.09
CA THR A 52 10.93 27.22 7.40
C THR A 52 12.45 27.34 7.28
N LEU A 53 13.00 27.14 6.07
CA LEU A 53 14.40 27.35 5.76
C LEU A 53 14.74 28.85 5.72
N ARG A 54 15.76 29.25 6.49
CA ARG A 54 16.33 30.60 6.46
C ARG A 54 16.85 30.93 5.03
N PRO A 55 16.73 32.17 4.55
CA PRO A 55 17.24 32.56 3.24
C PRO A 55 18.74 32.27 3.15
N GLY A 56 19.13 31.30 2.33
CA GLY A 56 20.53 30.87 2.14
C GLY A 56 20.82 29.39 2.41
N GLN A 57 19.87 28.61 2.92
CA GLN A 57 20.02 27.16 3.04
C GLN A 57 19.41 26.48 1.80
N SER A 58 20.25 25.98 0.90
CA SER A 58 19.80 25.17 -0.25
C SER A 58 19.68 23.72 0.18
N LEU A 59 18.60 23.05 -0.23
CA LEU A 59 18.45 21.61 -0.07
C LEU A 59 19.40 20.93 -1.07
N ILE A 60 20.64 20.71 -0.65
CA ILE A 60 21.65 20.04 -1.47
C ILE A 60 21.47 18.54 -1.26
N GLY A 61 21.06 17.83 -2.31
CA GLY A 61 21.11 16.37 -2.32
C GLY A 61 22.56 15.93 -2.17
N THR A 62 22.91 15.36 -1.02
CA THR A 62 24.29 15.07 -0.61
C THR A 62 24.95 13.90 -1.37
N GLY A 63 24.25 13.30 -2.34
CA GLY A 63 24.85 12.41 -3.35
C GLY A 63 23.82 11.87 -4.34
N ILE A 64 24.29 11.40 -5.50
CA ILE A 64 23.46 10.78 -6.55
C ILE A 64 22.71 9.55 -5.99
N THR A 65 23.37 8.78 -5.12
CA THR A 65 22.79 7.62 -4.45
C THR A 65 21.63 8.02 -3.53
N GLU A 66 21.74 9.12 -2.79
CA GLU A 66 20.70 9.58 -1.89
C GLU A 66 19.47 10.10 -2.65
N ALA A 67 19.68 10.80 -3.77
CA ALA A 67 18.61 11.22 -4.65
C ALA A 67 17.81 10.01 -5.17
N PHE A 68 18.50 8.99 -5.67
CA PHE A 68 17.87 7.76 -6.16
C PHE A 68 17.06 7.02 -5.07
N PHE A 69 17.63 6.82 -3.88
CA PHE A 69 16.91 6.18 -2.78
C PHE A 69 15.72 7.02 -2.27
N THR A 70 15.81 8.34 -2.38
CA THR A 70 14.72 9.25 -2.00
C THR A 70 13.54 9.11 -2.96
N GLU A 71 13.80 9.11 -4.27
CA GLU A 71 12.77 8.88 -5.30
C GLU A 71 12.03 7.55 -5.09
N ILE A 72 12.76 6.45 -4.83
CA ILE A 72 12.14 5.15 -4.54
C ILE A 72 11.28 5.20 -3.27
N LYS A 73 11.78 5.78 -2.17
CA LYS A 73 11.03 5.88 -0.91
C LYS A 73 9.77 6.71 -1.07
N VAL A 74 9.85 7.82 -1.81
CA VAL A 74 8.71 8.70 -2.09
C VAL A 74 7.68 7.99 -2.96
N ALA A 75 8.11 7.35 -4.05
CA ALA A 75 7.22 6.61 -4.94
C ALA A 75 6.52 5.44 -4.22
N LEU A 76 7.23 4.73 -3.34
CA LEU A 76 6.68 3.61 -2.57
C LEU A 76 5.72 4.10 -1.47
N ALA A 77 6.05 5.19 -0.76
CA ALA A 77 5.16 5.79 0.24
C ALA A 77 3.88 6.36 -0.39
N ALA A 78 4.01 7.07 -1.51
CA ALA A 78 2.87 7.60 -2.26
C ALA A 78 2.05 6.46 -2.90
N GLY A 79 2.71 5.49 -3.53
CA GLY A 79 2.07 4.31 -4.09
C GLY A 79 1.29 3.52 -3.05
N LEU A 80 1.82 3.40 -1.83
CA LEU A 80 1.12 2.81 -0.68
C LEU A 80 -0.12 3.63 -0.29
N LEU A 81 -0.02 4.96 -0.24
CA LEU A 81 -1.17 5.84 0.03
C LEU A 81 -2.28 5.70 -1.02
N PHE A 82 -1.93 5.66 -2.30
CA PHE A 82 -2.90 5.49 -3.39
C PHE A 82 -3.48 4.08 -3.46
N SER A 83 -2.69 3.04 -3.16
CA SER A 83 -3.16 1.65 -3.12
C SER A 83 -3.88 1.31 -1.80
N CYS A 84 -3.76 2.13 -0.77
CA CYS A 84 -4.40 1.99 0.54
C CYS A 84 -5.88 1.58 0.46
N PRO A 85 -6.78 2.30 -0.25
CA PRO A 85 -8.20 1.91 -0.33
C PRO A 85 -8.41 0.53 -0.95
N PHE A 86 -7.59 0.16 -1.95
CA PHE A 86 -7.67 -1.15 -2.59
C PHE A 86 -7.16 -2.27 -1.67
N ILE A 87 -6.01 -2.04 -1.01
CA ILE A 87 -5.44 -2.99 -0.05
C ILE A 87 -6.40 -3.20 1.12
N PHE A 88 -6.99 -2.14 1.66
CA PHE A 88 -8.01 -2.22 2.71
C PHE A 88 -9.23 -3.02 2.25
N TYR A 89 -9.74 -2.77 1.05
CA TYR A 89 -10.86 -3.55 0.50
C TYR A 89 -10.49 -5.04 0.36
N GLN A 90 -9.29 -5.35 -0.15
CA GLN A 90 -8.82 -6.71 -0.33
C GLN A 90 -8.64 -7.45 1.01
N ILE A 91 -8.10 -6.76 2.02
CA ILE A 91 -7.97 -7.27 3.39
C ILE A 91 -9.36 -7.48 4.01
N TRP A 92 -10.28 -6.52 3.90
CA TRP A 92 -11.62 -6.64 4.44
C TRP A 92 -12.38 -7.80 3.83
N ARG A 93 -12.20 -8.05 2.52
CA ARG A 93 -12.77 -9.21 1.83
C ARG A 93 -12.23 -10.54 2.34
N PHE A 94 -10.98 -10.58 2.82
CA PHE A 94 -10.38 -11.75 3.45
C PHE A 94 -10.83 -11.92 4.92
N VAL A 95 -11.01 -10.82 5.65
CA VAL A 95 -11.44 -10.84 7.07
C VAL A 95 -12.95 -11.11 7.22
N ALA A 96 -13.78 -10.57 6.33
CA ALA A 96 -15.24 -10.74 6.34
C ALA A 96 -15.75 -12.20 6.34
N PRO A 97 -15.12 -13.18 5.66
CA PRO A 97 -15.50 -14.59 5.81
C PRO A 97 -15.07 -15.20 7.15
N GLY A 98 -14.04 -14.65 7.82
CA GLY A 98 -13.59 -15.07 9.15
C GLY A 98 -14.41 -14.49 10.31
N LEU A 99 -15.20 -13.44 10.08
CA LEU A 99 -16.17 -12.91 11.03
C LEU A 99 -17.54 -13.59 10.79
N SER A 100 -17.83 -14.58 11.63
CA SER A 100 -18.99 -15.48 11.68
C SER A 100 -20.29 -14.99 11.00
N GLY A 101 -20.95 -15.93 10.30
CA GLY A 101 -22.12 -15.74 9.43
C GLY A 101 -23.42 -15.17 10.03
N GLY A 102 -23.42 -14.47 11.16
CA GLY A 102 -24.62 -13.91 11.81
C GLY A 102 -24.90 -12.42 11.54
N GLU A 103 -23.90 -11.60 11.23
CA GLU A 103 -24.05 -10.13 11.31
C GLU A 103 -23.69 -9.38 10.01
N ARG A 104 -23.67 -10.09 8.88
CA ARG A 104 -23.44 -9.53 7.53
C ARG A 104 -24.48 -8.48 7.09
N LYS A 105 -25.56 -8.27 7.86
CA LYS A 105 -26.66 -7.35 7.54
C LYS A 105 -26.50 -5.94 8.11
N LEU A 106 -25.46 -5.66 8.92
CA LEU A 106 -25.29 -4.34 9.55
C LEU A 106 -24.29 -3.42 8.82
N VAL A 107 -23.48 -3.95 7.88
CA VAL A 107 -22.34 -3.22 7.28
C VAL A 107 -22.63 -2.68 5.86
N LEU A 108 -23.80 -2.99 5.32
CA LEU A 108 -24.33 -2.36 4.11
C LEU A 108 -25.60 -1.60 4.53
N PRO A 109 -25.63 -0.26 4.53
CA PRO A 109 -26.90 0.43 4.33
C PRO A 109 -27.47 0.10 2.94
#